data_AF-A0A377WW31-F1
#
_entry.id   AF-A0A377WW31-F1
#
_cell.length_a   1.000
_cell.length_b   1.000
_cell.length_c   1.000
_cell.angle_alpha   90.00
_cell.angle_beta   90.00
_cell.angle_gamma   90.00
#
_symmetry.space_group_name_H-M   'P 1'
#
loop_
_entity.id
_entity.type
_entity.pdbx_description
1 polymer ?
#
loop_
_entity_poly.entity_id
_entity_poly.type
_entity_poly.pdbx_seq_one_letter_code
_entity_poly.pdbx_strand_id
1 'polypeptide(L)'
;MLDIEAELDEARVKFISLGELADYVHSASRGADYSTVAEWLLMKLKKFHIAGSLPPLVTFNHFSEIVPIHTEYSDELDIMDLSEQLLLVKDNNCLPFCHPEEGQEGSYWTSTEFTSMGFEREKIASCFDKHLRHLILAEVDLGQPQSSSPLPPNEPITNTDHTFRGRETLLDIIAGQAIAIGKISGKHSRASGINKSELVRDIFGAISDYGKGMSVDERQVRSLIAEAITLRAAKITSNEQVINLAAEQEAVSGSSKF
;
A
#
# COMPACT_ATOMS: atom_id res chain seq x y z
N MET A 1 -14.37 28.39 4.83
CA MET A 1 -13.04 27.99 5.33
C MET A 1 -12.56 26.97 4.31
N LEU A 2 -11.54 27.29 3.53
CA LEU A 2 -10.97 26.36 2.56
C LEU A 2 -10.41 25.16 3.34
N ASP A 3 -10.92 23.98 3.04
CA ASP A 3 -10.42 22.74 3.61
C ASP A 3 -9.21 22.32 2.77
N ILE A 4 -8.05 22.81 3.19
CA ILE A 4 -6.78 22.59 2.50
C ILE A 4 -6.53 21.08 2.42
N GLU A 5 -6.84 20.30 3.45
CA GLU A 5 -6.63 18.84 3.46
C GLU A 5 -7.46 18.15 2.35
N ALA A 6 -8.70 18.58 2.14
CA ALA A 6 -9.56 18.05 1.07
C ALA A 6 -9.04 18.38 -0.35
N GLU A 7 -8.48 19.58 -0.58
CA GLU A 7 -7.90 19.95 -1.87
C GLU A 7 -6.58 19.21 -2.16
N LEU A 8 -5.74 19.02 -1.14
CA LEU A 8 -4.49 18.26 -1.26
C LEU A 8 -4.77 16.78 -1.59
N ASP A 9 -5.81 16.19 -0.99
CA ASP A 9 -6.25 14.82 -1.29
C ASP A 9 -6.83 14.70 -2.71
N GLU A 10 -7.60 15.69 -3.17
CA GLU A 10 -8.16 15.70 -4.53
C GLU A 10 -7.06 15.71 -5.61
N ALA A 11 -6.01 16.50 -5.41
CA ALA A 11 -4.89 16.56 -6.34
C ALA A 11 -4.09 15.26 -6.36
N ARG A 12 -3.94 14.60 -5.20
CA ARG A 12 -3.24 13.32 -5.07
C ARG A 12 -3.96 12.18 -5.80
N VAL A 13 -5.28 12.15 -5.77
CA VAL A 13 -6.10 11.15 -6.49
C VAL A 13 -5.91 11.26 -8.02
N LYS A 14 -5.68 12.48 -8.52
CA LYS A 14 -5.49 12.74 -9.95
C LYS A 14 -4.08 12.40 -10.44
N PHE A 15 -3.13 12.18 -9.54
CA PHE A 15 -1.75 11.85 -9.86
C PHE A 15 -1.51 10.34 -9.77
N ILE A 16 -0.61 9.84 -10.61
CA ILE A 16 -0.01 8.52 -10.47
C ILE A 16 1.49 8.64 -10.70
N SER A 17 2.27 8.22 -9.70
CA SER A 17 3.72 8.20 -9.79
C SER A 17 4.22 7.12 -10.75
N LEU A 18 5.44 7.28 -11.25
CA LEU A 18 6.08 6.26 -12.08
C LEU A 18 6.24 4.93 -11.33
N GLY A 19 6.42 4.97 -10.01
CA GLY A 19 6.49 3.79 -9.15
C GLY A 19 5.17 3.05 -9.00
N GLU A 20 4.08 3.76 -8.73
CA GLU A 20 2.74 3.15 -8.69
C GLU A 20 2.38 2.53 -10.05
N LEU A 21 2.69 3.23 -11.14
CA LEU A 21 2.47 2.69 -12.49
C LEU A 21 3.26 1.41 -12.74
N ALA A 22 4.55 1.39 -12.38
CA ALA A 22 5.38 0.20 -12.50
C ALA A 22 4.88 -0.95 -11.62
N ASP A 23 4.39 -0.67 -10.43
CA ASP A 23 3.83 -1.68 -9.54
C ASP A 23 2.50 -2.27 -10.03
N TYR A 24 1.63 -1.45 -10.62
CA TYR A 24 0.42 -1.97 -11.29
C TYR A 24 0.74 -2.85 -12.49
N VAL A 25 1.77 -2.49 -13.27
CA VAL A 25 2.20 -3.35 -14.39
C VAL A 25 2.82 -4.64 -13.88
N HIS A 26 3.64 -4.57 -12.82
CA HIS A 26 4.24 -5.73 -12.19
C HIS A 26 3.18 -6.68 -11.62
N SER A 27 2.21 -6.18 -10.86
CA SER A 27 1.11 -6.98 -10.30
C SER A 27 0.17 -7.55 -11.36
N ALA A 28 -0.02 -6.86 -12.50
CA ALA A 28 -0.74 -7.39 -13.65
C ALA A 28 0.09 -8.42 -14.45
N SER A 29 1.41 -8.43 -14.29
CA SER A 29 2.30 -9.35 -14.96
C SER A 29 2.26 -10.73 -14.29
N ARG A 30 2.36 -11.81 -15.08
CA ARG A 30 2.34 -13.19 -14.57
C ARG A 30 3.70 -13.60 -14.01
N GLY A 31 4.21 -12.85 -13.02
CA GLY A 31 5.50 -13.08 -12.38
C GLY A 31 6.69 -12.56 -13.20
N ALA A 32 6.51 -11.48 -13.94
CA ALA A 32 7.64 -10.79 -14.55
C ALA A 32 8.40 -10.01 -13.47
N ASP A 33 9.71 -9.88 -13.61
CA ASP A 33 10.53 -9.06 -12.73
C ASP A 33 10.45 -7.57 -13.12
N TYR A 34 10.94 -6.68 -12.24
CA TYR A 34 10.89 -5.25 -12.50
C TYR A 34 11.75 -4.83 -13.70
N SER A 35 12.77 -5.61 -14.04
CA SER A 35 13.58 -5.41 -15.24
C SER A 35 12.75 -5.58 -16.51
N THR A 36 12.00 -6.68 -16.60
CA THR A 36 11.06 -6.93 -17.70
C THR A 36 9.93 -5.88 -17.74
N VAL A 37 9.41 -5.49 -16.58
CA VAL A 37 8.38 -4.44 -16.47
C VAL A 37 8.90 -3.10 -16.98
N ALA A 38 10.12 -2.71 -16.60
CA ALA A 38 10.75 -1.47 -17.01
C ALA A 38 11.00 -1.44 -18.53
N GLU A 39 11.48 -2.54 -19.12
CA GLU A 39 11.62 -2.66 -20.57
C GLU A 39 10.28 -2.54 -21.31
N TRP A 40 9.25 -3.20 -20.79
CA TRP A 40 7.91 -3.14 -21.37
C TRP A 40 7.32 -1.74 -21.31
N LEU A 41 7.46 -1.05 -20.17
CA LEU A 41 7.04 0.33 -19.99
C LEU A 41 7.78 1.26 -20.95
N LEU A 42 9.11 1.15 -21.04
CA LEU A 42 9.92 1.91 -21.99
C LEU A 42 9.42 1.75 -23.43
N MET A 43 9.20 0.50 -23.85
CA MET A 43 8.68 0.20 -25.19
C MET A 43 7.29 0.82 -25.41
N LYS A 44 6.39 0.70 -24.43
CA LYS A 44 5.02 1.20 -24.53
C LYS A 44 4.94 2.72 -24.55
N LEU A 45 5.66 3.39 -23.64
CA LEU A 45 5.64 4.84 -23.52
C LEU A 45 6.30 5.51 -24.73
N LYS A 46 7.40 4.95 -25.26
CA LYS A 46 7.96 5.39 -26.55
C LYS A 46 6.98 5.23 -27.71
N LYS A 47 6.20 4.14 -27.72
CA LYS A 47 5.15 3.96 -28.74
C LYS A 47 4.06 5.03 -28.62
N PHE A 48 3.64 5.40 -27.41
CA PHE A 48 2.69 6.49 -27.19
C PHE A 48 3.26 7.84 -27.60
N HIS A 49 4.55 8.09 -27.33
CA HIS A 49 5.25 9.30 -27.73
C HIS A 49 5.26 9.44 -29.27
N ILE A 50 5.67 8.38 -29.98
CA ILE A 50 5.66 8.35 -31.47
C ILE A 50 4.24 8.54 -32.03
N ALA A 51 3.21 8.07 -31.32
CA ALA A 51 1.82 8.24 -31.71
C ALA A 51 1.22 9.61 -31.34
N GLY A 52 1.96 10.49 -30.65
CA GLY A 52 1.46 11.76 -30.12
C GLY A 52 0.37 11.59 -29.06
N SER A 53 0.34 10.45 -28.39
CA SER A 53 -0.67 10.09 -27.39
C SER A 53 -0.09 9.94 -25.98
N LEU A 54 1.20 10.21 -25.79
CA LEU A 54 1.82 10.20 -24.47
C LEU A 54 1.38 11.46 -23.73
N PRO A 55 0.78 11.33 -22.53
CA PRO A 55 0.50 12.49 -21.70
C PRO A 55 1.80 13.17 -21.26
N PRO A 56 1.78 14.49 -21.00
CA PRO A 56 2.94 15.19 -20.50
C PRO A 56 3.37 14.64 -19.14
N LEU A 57 4.67 14.63 -18.93
CA LEU A 57 5.25 14.24 -17.66
C LEU A 57 5.04 15.36 -16.63
N VAL A 58 4.52 14.98 -15.47
CA VAL A 58 4.20 15.93 -14.40
C VAL A 58 4.90 15.52 -13.12
N THR A 59 5.16 16.51 -12.27
CA THR A 59 5.60 16.30 -10.90
C THR A 59 4.49 16.71 -9.94
N PHE A 60 4.37 15.96 -8.84
CA PHE A 60 3.59 16.39 -7.70
C PHE A 60 4.51 17.20 -6.78
N ASN A 61 4.33 18.52 -6.75
CA ASN A 61 5.23 19.40 -6.01
C ASN A 61 4.89 19.39 -4.49
N HIS A 62 5.71 20.07 -3.69
CA HIS A 62 5.49 20.19 -2.24
C HIS A 62 4.29 21.06 -1.84
N PHE A 63 3.62 21.69 -2.81
CA PHE A 63 2.35 22.37 -2.64
C PHE A 63 1.15 21.49 -3.05
N SER A 64 1.39 20.21 -3.36
CA SER A 64 0.40 19.24 -3.86
C SER A 64 -0.30 19.69 -5.15
N GLU A 65 0.42 20.44 -5.97
CA GLU A 65 -0.04 20.79 -7.31
C GLU A 65 0.63 19.87 -8.33
N ILE A 66 -0.15 19.46 -9.32
CA ILE A 66 0.35 18.76 -10.50
C ILE A 66 0.90 19.81 -11.45
N VAL A 67 2.21 19.83 -11.63
CA VAL A 67 2.90 20.79 -12.50
C VAL A 67 3.69 20.03 -13.56
N PRO A 68 3.71 20.47 -14.83
CA PRO A 68 4.60 19.91 -15.84
C PRO A 68 6.06 19.96 -15.38
N ILE A 69 6.82 18.90 -15.67
CA ILE A 69 8.27 18.90 -15.36
C ILE A 69 8.99 19.93 -16.23
N HIS A 70 8.63 19.98 -17.51
CA HIS A 70 9.16 20.95 -18.46
C HIS A 70 8.12 22.04 -18.76
N THR A 71 8.51 23.30 -18.61
CA THR A 71 7.63 24.46 -18.85
C THR A 71 7.35 24.69 -20.33
N GLU A 72 8.25 24.21 -21.19
CA GLU A 72 8.06 24.16 -22.63
C GLU A 72 7.62 22.73 -22.93
N TYR A 73 6.44 22.55 -23.55
CA TYR A 73 5.93 21.24 -23.97
C TYR A 73 6.94 20.57 -24.91
N SER A 74 7.87 19.83 -24.33
CA SER A 74 8.93 19.14 -25.03
C SER A 74 8.81 17.67 -24.69
N ASP A 75 7.96 16.99 -25.45
CA ASP A 75 7.74 15.55 -25.34
C ASP A 75 9.07 14.76 -25.47
N GLU A 76 10.09 15.36 -26.11
CA GLU A 76 11.46 14.82 -26.21
C GLU A 76 12.21 14.83 -24.87
N LEU A 77 12.02 15.86 -24.04
CA LEU A 77 12.63 15.92 -22.71
C LEU A 77 11.90 14.97 -21.75
N ASP A 78 10.56 14.93 -21.82
CA ASP A 78 9.74 14.01 -21.03
C ASP A 78 10.16 12.54 -21.24
N ILE A 79 10.33 12.12 -22.50
CA ILE A 79 10.72 10.74 -22.80
C ILE A 79 12.17 10.43 -22.43
N MET A 80 13.05 11.44 -22.46
CA MET A 80 14.45 11.29 -22.05
C MET A 80 14.54 11.03 -20.54
N ASP A 81 13.93 11.89 -19.72
CA ASP A 81 13.93 11.78 -18.26
C ASP A 81 13.26 10.47 -17.82
N LEU A 82 12.13 10.14 -18.45
CA LEU A 82 11.44 8.87 -18.19
C LEU A 82 12.30 7.66 -18.56
N SER A 83 13.05 7.75 -19.66
CA SER A 83 13.93 6.67 -20.10
C SER A 83 15.08 6.43 -19.13
N GLU A 84 15.70 7.50 -18.63
CA GLU A 84 16.76 7.41 -17.62
C GLU A 84 16.27 6.71 -16.35
N GLN A 85 15.10 7.12 -15.86
CA GLN A 85 14.53 6.61 -14.62
C GLN A 85 14.09 5.14 -14.73
N LEU A 86 13.51 4.73 -15.86
CA LEU A 86 13.17 3.32 -16.09
C LEU A 86 14.40 2.44 -16.35
N LEU A 87 15.48 2.97 -16.93
CA LEU A 87 16.74 2.23 -17.05
C LEU A 87 17.35 1.93 -15.68
N LEU A 88 17.23 2.84 -14.72
CA LEU A 88 17.65 2.58 -13.33
C LEU A 88 16.84 1.44 -12.69
N VAL A 89 15.52 1.42 -12.87
CA VAL A 89 14.67 0.30 -12.42
C VAL A 89 15.10 -0.99 -13.09
N LYS A 90 15.40 -0.94 -14.39
CA LYS A 90 15.83 -2.10 -15.17
C LYS A 90 17.12 -2.70 -14.65
N ASP A 91 18.13 -1.85 -14.40
CA ASP A 91 19.46 -2.26 -13.99
C ASP A 91 19.49 -2.78 -12.55
N ASN A 92 18.66 -2.21 -11.67
CA ASN A 92 18.57 -2.64 -10.27
C ASN A 92 17.53 -3.75 -10.03
N ASN A 93 16.66 -4.02 -11.00
CA ASN A 93 15.56 -4.98 -10.91
C ASN A 93 14.63 -4.80 -9.68
N CYS A 94 14.50 -3.57 -9.19
CA CYS A 94 13.61 -3.21 -8.10
C CYS A 94 13.19 -1.75 -8.21
N LEU A 95 12.07 -1.40 -7.58
CA LEU A 95 11.65 -0.01 -7.42
C LEU A 95 12.61 0.73 -6.45
N PRO A 96 12.78 2.07 -6.62
CA PRO A 96 13.60 2.82 -5.68
C PRO A 96 13.00 2.73 -4.27
N PHE A 97 13.88 2.73 -3.27
CA PHE A 97 13.53 2.48 -1.86
C PHE A 97 13.05 1.06 -1.52
N CYS A 98 12.99 0.14 -2.49
CA CYS A 98 12.79 -1.30 -2.23
C CYS A 98 14.14 -2.03 -2.20
N HIS A 99 14.32 -2.93 -1.23
CA HIS A 99 15.48 -3.82 -1.19
C HIS A 99 15.33 -4.90 -2.28
N PRO A 100 16.37 -5.22 -3.07
CA PRO A 100 16.36 -6.46 -3.84
C PRO A 100 16.22 -7.65 -2.87
N GLU A 101 15.48 -8.69 -3.28
CA GLU A 101 15.26 -9.88 -2.46
C GLU A 101 16.59 -10.50 -2.00
N GLU A 102 16.64 -11.08 -0.81
CA GLU A 102 17.87 -11.73 -0.29
C GLU A 102 18.41 -12.75 -1.31
N GLY A 103 19.58 -12.45 -1.90
CA GLY A 103 20.24 -13.29 -2.89
C GLY A 103 20.22 -12.78 -4.34
N GLN A 104 19.58 -11.63 -4.62
CA GLN A 104 19.68 -10.95 -5.91
C GLN A 104 20.81 -9.90 -5.94
N GLU A 105 21.55 -9.83 -7.04
CA GLU A 105 22.52 -8.75 -7.28
C GLU A 105 21.77 -7.45 -7.59
N GLY A 106 21.98 -6.41 -6.77
CA GLY A 106 21.41 -5.08 -6.97
C GLY A 106 21.88 -4.12 -5.88
N SER A 107 22.21 -2.88 -6.24
CA SER A 107 22.55 -1.84 -5.26
C SER A 107 21.29 -1.19 -4.71
N TYR A 108 21.29 -0.84 -3.42
CA TYR A 108 20.25 0.05 -2.87
C TYR A 108 20.28 1.37 -3.67
N TRP A 109 19.20 1.65 -4.40
CA TRP A 109 19.08 2.88 -5.17
C TRP A 109 17.86 3.67 -4.72
N THR A 110 18.04 4.98 -4.68
CA THR A 110 17.05 5.95 -4.25
C THR A 110 16.94 7.02 -5.31
N SER A 111 15.72 7.28 -5.77
CA SER A 111 15.44 8.39 -6.68
C SER A 111 14.21 9.11 -6.16
N THR A 112 14.43 10.29 -5.59
CA THR A 112 13.34 11.18 -5.17
C THR A 112 12.55 11.67 -6.38
N GLU A 113 13.22 11.82 -7.52
CA GLU A 113 12.61 12.20 -8.80
C GLU A 113 11.64 11.13 -9.28
N PHE A 114 12.00 9.85 -9.17
CA PHE A 114 11.13 8.73 -9.55
C PHE A 114 9.81 8.70 -8.76
N THR A 115 9.87 9.09 -7.47
CA THR A 115 8.69 9.13 -6.61
C THR A 115 7.82 10.36 -6.81
N SER A 116 8.40 11.48 -7.26
CA SER A 116 7.66 12.72 -7.48
C SER A 116 7.19 12.88 -8.93
N MET A 117 7.82 12.18 -9.89
CA MET A 117 7.46 12.19 -11.31
C MET A 117 6.35 11.19 -11.62
N GLY A 118 5.53 11.52 -12.60
CA GLY A 118 4.46 10.66 -13.02
C GLY A 118 3.55 11.31 -14.04
N PHE A 119 2.28 10.93 -14.01
CA PHE A 119 1.28 11.38 -14.97
C PHE A 119 0.00 11.78 -14.25
N GLU A 120 -0.83 12.54 -14.96
CA GLU A 120 -2.25 12.60 -14.62
C GLU A 120 -2.88 11.21 -14.87
N ARG A 121 -3.45 10.64 -13.82
CA ARG A 121 -3.94 9.26 -13.74
C ARG A 121 -4.92 8.92 -14.85
N GLU A 122 -5.93 9.76 -15.08
CA GLU A 122 -6.91 9.52 -16.14
C GLU A 122 -6.29 9.57 -17.54
N LYS A 123 -5.38 10.53 -17.77
CA LYS A 123 -4.73 10.70 -19.08
C LYS A 123 -3.91 9.48 -19.42
N ILE A 124 -3.06 9.01 -18.51
CA ILE A 124 -2.23 7.83 -18.77
C ILE A 124 -3.03 6.53 -18.80
N ALA A 125 -4.07 6.39 -17.97
CA ALA A 125 -4.94 5.21 -17.98
C ALA A 125 -5.65 5.03 -19.32
N SER A 126 -5.96 6.13 -20.01
CA SER A 126 -6.61 6.09 -21.33
C SER A 126 -5.73 5.49 -22.43
N CYS A 127 -4.41 5.50 -22.25
CA CYS A 127 -3.44 4.94 -23.20
C CYS A 127 -3.36 3.40 -23.14
N PHE A 128 -3.83 2.80 -22.05
CA PHE A 128 -3.72 1.37 -21.79
C PHE A 128 -5.02 0.60 -22.09
N ASP A 129 -4.90 -0.72 -22.16
CA ASP A 129 -6.05 -1.60 -22.40
C ASP A 129 -7.01 -1.63 -21.20
N LYS A 130 -8.21 -2.23 -21.39
CA LYS A 130 -9.27 -2.22 -20.38
C LYS A 130 -8.82 -2.79 -19.03
N HIS A 131 -7.91 -3.77 -19.02
CA HIS A 131 -7.48 -4.43 -17.80
C HIS A 131 -6.57 -3.51 -16.98
N LEU A 132 -5.49 -3.01 -17.58
CA LEU A 132 -4.55 -2.14 -16.88
C LEU A 132 -5.16 -0.77 -16.59
N ARG A 133 -6.03 -0.26 -17.48
CA ARG A 133 -6.83 0.95 -17.22
C ARG A 133 -7.68 0.81 -15.97
N HIS A 134 -8.33 -0.35 -15.77
CA HIS A 134 -9.14 -0.55 -14.57
C HIS A 134 -8.29 -0.59 -13.31
N LEU A 135 -7.12 -1.22 -13.34
CA LEU A 135 -6.18 -1.22 -12.21
C LEU A 135 -5.71 0.18 -11.84
N ILE A 136 -5.31 0.98 -12.84
CA ILE A 136 -4.86 2.37 -12.64
C ILE A 136 -5.98 3.24 -12.03
N LEU A 137 -7.23 3.01 -12.42
CA LEU A 137 -8.38 3.80 -11.98
C LEU A 137 -9.09 3.24 -10.73
N ALA A 138 -8.80 2.01 -10.28
CA ALA A 138 -9.52 1.35 -9.20
C ALA A 138 -9.40 2.05 -7.83
N GLU A 139 -8.39 2.93 -7.67
CA GLU A 139 -8.23 3.76 -6.46
C GLU A 139 -9.04 5.07 -6.49
N VAL A 140 -9.76 5.38 -7.57
CA VAL A 140 -10.44 6.68 -7.78
C VAL A 140 -11.94 6.64 -7.42
N ASP A 141 -12.50 5.50 -6.99
CA ASP A 141 -13.94 5.39 -6.71
C ASP A 141 -14.35 5.94 -5.31
N LEU A 142 -13.83 7.12 -4.96
CA LEU A 142 -14.35 7.96 -3.88
C LEU A 142 -15.37 8.95 -4.46
N GLY A 143 -16.63 8.52 -4.49
CA GLY A 143 -17.78 9.43 -4.49
C GLY A 143 -18.51 9.61 -5.81
N GLN A 144 -19.37 8.66 -6.18
CA GLN A 144 -20.62 9.03 -6.84
C GLN A 144 -21.72 9.29 -5.80
N PRO A 145 -22.41 10.44 -5.85
CA PRO A 145 -23.52 10.73 -4.96
C PRO A 145 -24.74 9.90 -5.38
N GLN A 146 -24.98 8.79 -4.69
CA GLN A 146 -26.25 8.07 -4.77
C GLN A 146 -27.33 8.97 -4.14
N SER A 147 -28.28 9.40 -4.97
CA SER A 147 -29.46 10.15 -4.53
C SER A 147 -30.36 9.29 -3.65
N SER A 148 -30.59 9.68 -2.39
CA SER A 148 -31.83 9.37 -1.68
C SER A 148 -32.01 10.29 -0.47
N SER A 149 -33.19 10.92 -0.45
CA SER A 149 -33.87 11.79 0.52
C SER A 149 -33.37 11.97 1.97
N PRO A 150 -33.70 13.13 2.59
CA PRO A 150 -33.11 13.59 3.84
C PRO A 150 -33.80 12.99 5.08
N LEU A 151 -33.01 12.57 6.08
CA LEU A 151 -33.44 12.22 7.43
C LEU A 151 -32.26 12.40 8.42
N PRO A 152 -32.51 12.53 9.74
CA PRO A 152 -32.30 13.72 10.58
C PRO A 152 -30.95 13.71 11.35
N PRO A 153 -30.63 14.77 12.13
CA PRO A 153 -29.25 15.08 12.50
C PRO A 153 -28.74 14.27 13.71
N ASN A 154 -27.42 14.08 13.69
CA ASN A 154 -26.52 13.60 14.75
C ASN A 154 -26.54 12.12 15.12
N GLU A 155 -25.76 11.33 14.39
CA GLU A 155 -24.91 10.29 15.00
C GLU A 155 -23.51 10.31 14.35
N PRO A 156 -22.44 10.03 15.11
CA PRO A 156 -21.07 10.10 14.63
C PRO A 156 -20.83 8.99 13.59
N ILE A 157 -20.53 9.37 12.35
CA ILE A 157 -20.18 8.44 11.28
C ILE A 157 -18.78 7.89 11.57
N THR A 158 -18.71 6.77 12.28
CA THR A 158 -17.55 5.87 12.25
C THR A 158 -17.66 5.00 11.00
N ASN A 159 -17.15 5.45 9.85
CA ASN A 159 -17.04 4.62 8.65
C ASN A 159 -15.60 4.14 8.49
N THR A 160 -15.28 3.07 9.22
CA THR A 160 -14.14 2.22 8.93
C THR A 160 -14.55 1.22 7.86
N ASP A 161 -14.31 1.54 6.59
CA ASP A 161 -14.39 0.56 5.52
C ASP A 161 -13.20 -0.41 5.66
N HIS A 162 -13.47 -1.64 6.05
CA HIS A 162 -12.49 -2.65 6.47
C HIS A 162 -12.15 -3.67 5.38
N THR A 163 -12.44 -3.36 4.13
CA THR A 163 -12.39 -4.39 3.08
C THR A 163 -11.07 -4.39 2.28
N PHE A 164 -9.93 -4.32 2.97
CA PHE A 164 -8.61 -4.58 2.39
C PHE A 164 -8.41 -6.09 2.21
N ARG A 165 -8.21 -6.57 0.96
CA ARG A 165 -7.84 -7.97 0.71
C ARG A 165 -6.48 -8.25 1.35
N GLY A 166 -6.45 -9.15 2.35
CA GLY A 166 -5.25 -9.44 3.15
C GLY A 166 -5.21 -8.77 4.52
N ARG A 167 -6.28 -8.07 4.93
CA ARG A 167 -6.39 -7.43 6.25
C ARG A 167 -6.16 -8.41 7.40
N GLU A 168 -6.77 -9.59 7.34
CA GLU A 168 -6.58 -10.61 8.36
C GLU A 168 -5.14 -11.10 8.43
N THR A 169 -4.49 -11.27 7.27
CA THR A 169 -3.07 -11.65 7.17
C THR A 169 -2.18 -10.57 7.78
N LEU A 170 -2.45 -9.30 7.49
CA LEU A 170 -1.73 -8.17 8.05
C LEU A 170 -1.91 -8.10 9.59
N LEU A 171 -3.13 -8.29 10.08
CA LEU A 171 -3.41 -8.34 11.52
C LEU A 171 -2.70 -9.52 12.20
N ASP A 172 -2.62 -10.68 11.55
CA ASP A 172 -1.87 -11.84 12.06
C ASP A 172 -0.35 -11.56 12.13
N ILE A 173 0.21 -10.88 11.12
CA ILE A 173 1.63 -10.46 11.12
C ILE A 173 1.90 -9.48 12.26
N ILE A 174 1.05 -8.46 12.42
CA ILE A 174 1.19 -7.43 13.45
C ILE A 174 1.05 -8.04 14.84
N ALA A 175 0.10 -8.96 15.02
CA ALA A 175 -0.03 -9.73 16.26
C ALA A 175 1.20 -10.64 16.50
N GLY A 176 1.76 -11.22 15.44
CA GLY A 176 3.04 -11.93 15.38
C GLY A 176 4.16 -11.14 16.04
N GLN A 177 4.44 -9.97 15.46
CA GLN A 177 5.51 -9.08 15.85
C GLN A 177 5.28 -8.47 17.22
N ALA A 178 4.07 -8.03 17.54
CA ALA A 178 3.71 -7.49 18.86
C ALA A 178 3.99 -8.49 19.99
N ILE A 179 3.66 -9.77 19.78
CA ILE A 179 3.95 -10.83 20.75
C ILE A 179 5.44 -11.13 20.84
N ALA A 180 6.16 -11.17 19.71
CA ALA A 180 7.61 -11.38 19.71
C ALA A 180 8.34 -10.26 20.47
N ILE A 181 8.03 -9.00 20.18
CA ILE A 181 8.59 -7.83 20.87
C ILE A 181 8.26 -7.87 22.36
N GLY A 182 7.01 -8.19 22.71
CA GLY A 182 6.56 -8.36 24.09
C GLY A 182 7.31 -9.45 24.88
N LYS A 183 7.74 -10.52 24.21
CA LYS A 183 8.48 -11.65 24.82
C LYS A 183 9.99 -11.41 24.89
N ILE A 184 10.57 -10.76 23.89
CA ILE A 184 12.02 -10.53 23.79
C ILE A 184 12.44 -9.36 24.67
N SER A 185 11.62 -8.30 24.73
CA SER A 185 11.90 -7.12 25.52
C SER A 185 11.19 -7.21 26.86
N GLY A 186 11.97 -7.41 27.94
CA GLY A 186 11.44 -7.37 29.31
C GLY A 186 10.69 -6.07 29.64
N LYS A 187 10.99 -4.97 28.92
CA LYS A 187 10.30 -3.67 28.99
C LYS A 187 8.82 -3.75 28.55
N HIS A 188 8.50 -4.64 27.61
CA HIS A 188 7.16 -4.81 27.05
C HIS A 188 6.42 -6.02 27.63
N SER A 189 7.02 -6.73 28.58
CA SER A 189 6.46 -7.88 29.28
C SER A 189 5.77 -7.44 30.58
N ARG A 190 4.61 -8.04 30.90
CA ARG A 190 3.94 -8.00 32.20
C ARG A 190 3.66 -9.43 32.65
N ALA A 191 3.51 -9.62 33.96
CA ALA A 191 3.16 -10.93 34.55
C ALA A 191 1.89 -11.56 33.95
N SER A 192 0.98 -10.76 33.39
CA SER A 192 -0.27 -11.20 32.76
C SER A 192 -0.30 -11.08 31.22
N GLY A 193 0.83 -10.80 30.56
CA GLY A 193 0.89 -10.64 29.10
C GLY A 193 1.73 -9.46 28.62
N ILE A 194 1.27 -8.76 27.59
CA ILE A 194 2.04 -7.70 26.91
C ILE A 194 1.65 -6.33 27.47
N ASN A 195 2.64 -5.49 27.76
CA ASN A 195 2.45 -4.08 28.08
C ASN A 195 2.08 -3.28 26.82
N LYS A 196 0.82 -3.36 26.40
CA LYS A 196 0.32 -2.75 25.15
C LYS A 196 0.64 -1.26 25.05
N SER A 197 0.56 -0.49 26.14
CA SER A 197 0.83 0.96 26.10
C SER A 197 2.29 1.30 25.81
N GLU A 198 3.23 0.55 26.39
CA GLU A 198 4.67 0.77 26.13
C GLU A 198 5.04 0.31 24.72
N LEU A 199 4.45 -0.80 24.28
CA LEU A 199 4.61 -1.30 22.93
C LEU A 199 4.08 -0.29 21.88
N VAL A 200 2.88 0.26 22.10
CA VAL A 200 2.28 1.29 21.25
C VAL A 200 3.18 2.51 21.17
N ARG A 201 3.73 2.95 22.30
CA ARG A 201 4.61 4.13 22.36
C ARG A 201 5.91 3.92 21.60
N ASP A 202 6.56 2.76 21.74
CA ASP A 202 7.80 2.45 21.04
C ASP A 202 7.56 2.21 19.54
N ILE A 203 6.45 1.58 19.16
CA ILE A 203 6.05 1.44 17.75
C ILE A 203 5.71 2.80 17.15
N PHE A 204 4.96 3.64 17.86
CA PHE A 204 4.65 4.99 17.41
C PHE A 204 5.91 5.84 17.24
N GLY A 205 6.83 5.77 18.21
CA GLY A 205 8.15 6.39 18.12
C GLY A 205 8.93 5.90 16.90
N ALA A 206 8.97 4.59 16.67
CA ALA A 206 9.62 4.02 15.48
C ALA A 206 8.96 4.45 14.17
N ILE A 207 7.63 4.55 14.10
CA ILE A 207 6.92 5.08 12.93
C ILE A 207 7.26 6.56 12.74
N SER A 208 7.34 7.35 13.81
CA SER A 208 7.73 8.76 13.73
C SER A 208 9.19 8.94 13.30
N ASP A 209 10.10 8.09 13.78
CA ASP A 209 11.54 8.20 13.56
C ASP A 209 11.96 7.65 12.19
N TYR A 210 11.33 6.54 11.76
CA TYR A 210 11.71 5.80 10.55
C TYR A 210 10.64 5.84 9.45
N GLY A 211 9.38 6.11 9.78
CA GLY A 211 8.25 6.17 8.85
C GLY A 211 8.03 7.55 8.25
N LYS A 212 9.09 8.17 7.71
CA LYS A 212 8.97 9.49 7.05
C LYS A 212 7.91 9.44 5.95
N GLY A 213 6.95 10.37 5.99
CA GLY A 213 5.83 10.45 5.06
C GLY A 213 4.57 9.69 5.52
N MET A 214 4.63 8.96 6.63
CA MET A 214 3.45 8.33 7.24
C MET A 214 2.82 9.28 8.27
N SER A 215 1.58 9.72 8.02
CA SER A 215 0.75 10.35 9.05
C SER A 215 -0.08 9.27 9.73
N VAL A 216 0.30 8.90 10.95
CA VAL A 216 -0.41 7.88 11.74
C VAL A 216 -0.73 8.48 13.10
N ASP A 217 -1.98 8.35 13.54
CA ASP A 217 -2.37 8.75 14.90
C ASP A 217 -2.00 7.64 15.90
N GLU A 218 -1.49 8.01 17.08
CA GLU A 218 -1.16 7.05 18.14
C GLU A 218 -2.40 6.22 18.53
N ARG A 219 -3.60 6.82 18.46
CA ARG A 219 -4.86 6.09 18.72
C ARG A 219 -5.14 5.02 17.67
N GLN A 220 -4.80 5.27 16.41
CA GLN A 220 -4.94 4.29 15.32
C GLN A 220 -3.97 3.14 15.53
N VAL A 221 -2.70 3.42 15.85
CA VAL A 221 -1.69 2.39 16.19
C VAL A 221 -2.18 1.53 17.36
N ARG A 222 -2.70 2.17 18.41
CA ARG A 222 -3.26 1.50 19.58
C ARG A 222 -4.45 0.60 19.23
N SER A 223 -5.39 1.12 18.43
CA SER A 223 -6.58 0.39 17.99
C SER A 223 -6.19 -0.84 17.18
N LEU A 224 -5.27 -0.65 16.22
CA LEU A 224 -4.84 -1.70 15.31
C LEU A 224 -4.07 -2.82 16.02
N ILE A 225 -3.18 -2.48 16.96
CA ILE A 225 -2.49 -3.48 17.80
C ILE A 225 -3.49 -4.21 18.71
N ALA A 226 -4.46 -3.50 19.28
CA ALA A 226 -5.49 -4.12 20.11
C ALA A 226 -6.35 -5.10 19.31
N GLU A 227 -6.75 -4.71 18.10
CA GLU A 227 -7.50 -5.54 17.17
C GLU A 227 -6.69 -6.78 16.76
N ALA A 228 -5.44 -6.59 16.33
CA ALA A 228 -4.55 -7.67 15.92
C ALA A 228 -4.38 -8.73 17.03
N ILE A 229 -4.09 -8.29 18.26
CA ILE A 229 -3.93 -9.19 19.40
C ILE A 229 -5.24 -9.92 19.73
N THR A 230 -6.39 -9.23 19.65
CA THR A 230 -7.70 -9.82 19.97
C THR A 230 -8.11 -10.85 18.92
N LEU A 231 -7.92 -10.53 17.63
CA LEU A 231 -8.22 -11.43 16.52
C LEU A 231 -7.36 -12.69 16.58
N ARG A 232 -6.07 -12.54 16.87
CA ARG A 232 -5.17 -13.69 17.05
C ARG A 232 -5.52 -14.52 18.29
N ALA A 233 -5.88 -13.88 19.41
CA ALA A 233 -6.33 -14.59 20.61
C ALA A 233 -7.60 -15.39 20.33
N ALA A 234 -8.57 -14.82 19.61
CA ALA A 234 -9.80 -15.51 19.22
C ALA A 234 -9.52 -16.72 18.30
N LYS A 235 -8.60 -16.59 17.34
CA LYS A 235 -8.16 -17.71 16.48
C LYS A 235 -7.49 -18.84 17.29
N ILE A 236 -6.63 -18.49 18.25
CA ILE A 236 -5.98 -19.49 19.12
C ILE A 236 -7.03 -20.23 19.97
N THR A 237 -7.94 -19.51 20.63
CA THR A 237 -9.01 -20.11 21.44
C THR A 237 -9.94 -20.98 20.58
N SER A 238 -10.29 -20.52 19.37
CA SER A 238 -11.12 -21.29 18.44
C SER A 238 -10.42 -22.59 18.00
N ASN A 239 -9.12 -22.53 17.70
CA ASN A 239 -8.33 -23.71 17.34
C ASN A 239 -8.20 -24.68 18.53
N GLU A 240 -7.99 -24.18 19.75
CA GLU A 240 -7.93 -25.01 20.97
C GLU A 240 -9.28 -25.71 21.23
N GLN A 241 -10.40 -25.02 21.02
CA GLN A 241 -11.74 -25.61 21.14
C GLN A 241 -12.00 -26.70 20.10
N VAL A 242 -11.57 -26.48 18.84
CA VAL A 242 -11.70 -27.49 17.77
C VAL A 242 -10.83 -28.72 18.06
N ILE A 243 -9.61 -28.53 18.57
CA ILE A 243 -8.72 -29.64 18.96
C ILE A 243 -9.34 -30.44 20.12
N ASN A 244 -9.90 -29.76 21.13
CA ASN A 244 -10.53 -30.42 22.27
C ASN A 244 -11.80 -31.19 21.85
N LEU A 245 -12.63 -30.62 20.97
CA LEU A 245 -13.82 -31.29 20.42
C LEU A 245 -13.44 -32.50 19.55
N ALA A 246 -12.36 -32.40 18.76
CA ALA A 246 -11.85 -33.52 17.98
C ALA A 246 -11.32 -34.65 18.89
N ALA A 247 -10.59 -34.30 19.96
CA ALA A 247 -10.10 -35.26 20.94
C ALA A 247 -11.24 -35.96 21.71
N GLU A 248 -12.32 -35.25 22.02
CA GLU A 248 -13.53 -35.82 22.65
C GLU A 248 -14.27 -36.77 21.69
N GLN A 249 -14.36 -36.44 20.39
CA GLN A 249 -14.98 -37.32 19.39
C GLN A 249 -14.17 -38.60 19.13
N GLU A 250 -12.84 -38.51 19.12
CA GLU A 250 -11.97 -39.69 19.03
C GLU A 250 -12.13 -40.60 20.27
N ALA A 251 -12.22 -40.04 21.48
CA ALA A 251 -12.45 -40.79 22.71
C ALA A 251 -13.82 -41.51 22.74
N VAL A 252 -14.87 -40.90 22.18
CA VAL A 252 -16.21 -41.51 22.07
C VAL A 252 -16.25 -42.62 21.01
N SER A 253 -15.54 -42.46 19.88
CA SER A 253 -15.47 -43.48 18.83
C SER A 253 -14.63 -44.71 19.22
N GLY A 254 -13.64 -44.53 20.11
CA GLY A 254 -12.79 -45.61 20.63
C GLY A 254 -13.48 -46.51 21.66
N SER A 255 -14.58 -46.04 22.28
CA SER A 255 -15.33 -46.79 23.30
C SER A 255 -16.47 -47.65 22.72
N SER A 256 -16.75 -47.60 21.41
CA SER A 256 -17.82 -48.37 20.75
C SER A 256 -17.29 -49.60 20.00
N LYS A 257 -16.25 -50.25 20.53
CA LYS A 257 -15.82 -51.58 20.10
C LYS A 257 -15.51 -52.45 21.31
N PHE A 258 -16.51 -52.76 22.12
CA PHE A 258 -16.57 -53.99 22.93
C PHE A 258 -18.03 -54.35 23.18
#